data_AF-A0A4P9J5V1-F1
#
_entry.id   AF-A0A4P9J5V1-F1
#
_cell.length_a   1.000
_cell.length_b   1.000
_cell.length_c   1.000
_cell.angle_alpha   90.00
_cell.angle_beta   90.00
_cell.angle_gamma   90.00
#
_symmetry.space_group_name_H-M   'P 1'
#
loop_
_entity.id
_entity.type
_entity.pdbx_description
1 polymer ?
#
loop_
_entity_poly.entity_id
_entity_poly.type
_entity_poly.pdbx_seq_one_letter_code
_entity_poly.pdbx_strand_id
1 'polypeptide(L)'
;MIQIQHLSKYKEYIKKCGVGDNDVVADSRKSYISYLNGVSKHLNITISPSILSNENDVFELSNRLAEAKQVSPKTIKNYGAAMKMYVNMVSSLGLKNN
;
A
#
# COMPACT_ATOMS: atom_id res chain seq x y z
N MET A 1 -0.08 11.36 -11.67
CA MET A 1 -1.44 11.10 -11.14
C MET A 1 -1.34 10.14 -9.97
N ILE A 2 -2.12 10.36 -8.91
CA ILE A 2 -2.22 9.43 -7.77
C ILE A 2 -3.14 8.28 -8.19
N GLN A 3 -2.69 7.04 -8.11
CA GLN A 3 -3.46 5.87 -8.55
C GLN A 3 -3.78 4.93 -7.38
N ILE A 4 -4.43 5.47 -6.35
CA ILE A 4 -4.89 4.70 -5.20
C ILE A 4 -6.40 4.92 -5.05
N GLN A 5 -7.19 3.91 -5.39
CA GLN A 5 -8.61 3.89 -5.11
C GLN A 5 -8.83 3.94 -3.60
N HIS A 6 -9.86 4.66 -3.16
CA HIS A 6 -10.18 4.85 -1.74
C HIS A 6 -9.06 5.52 -0.91
N LEU A 7 -8.21 6.36 -1.52
CA LEU A 7 -7.13 7.06 -0.82
C LEU A 7 -7.56 7.77 0.48
N SER A 8 -8.71 8.45 0.48
CA SER A 8 -9.20 9.13 1.69
C SER A 8 -9.50 8.15 2.82
N LYS A 9 -10.14 7.02 2.51
CA LYS A 9 -10.40 5.93 3.48
C LYS A 9 -9.10 5.30 3.96
N TYR A 10 -8.12 5.13 3.07
CA TYR A 10 -6.81 4.62 3.44
C TYR A 10 -6.08 5.55 4.42
N LYS A 11 -6.08 6.86 4.15
CA LYS A 11 -5.50 7.88 5.04
C LYS A 11 -6.12 7.85 6.43
N GLU A 12 -7.45 7.77 6.50
CA GLU A 12 -8.17 7.66 7.76
C GLU A 12 -7.87 6.34 8.49
N TYR A 13 -7.82 5.24 7.74
CA TYR A 13 -7.57 3.91 8.29
C TYR A 13 -6.18 3.80 8.92
N ILE A 14 -5.11 4.18 8.21
CA ILE A 14 -3.75 4.10 8.77
C ILE A 14 -3.58 5.01 9.98
N LYS A 15 -4.29 6.16 10.03
CA LYS A 15 -4.33 7.03 11.20
C LYS A 15 -5.02 6.32 12.38
N LYS A 16 -6.16 5.65 12.16
CA LYS A 16 -6.86 4.88 13.20
C LYS A 16 -6.03 3.71 13.73
N CYS A 17 -5.18 3.13 12.90
CA CYS A 17 -4.24 2.07 13.30
C CYS A 17 -2.95 2.59 13.96
N GLY A 18 -2.86 3.90 14.23
CA GLY A 18 -1.73 4.52 14.93
C GLY A 18 -0.45 4.69 14.10
N VAL A 19 -0.53 4.59 12.77
CA VAL A 19 0.61 4.88 11.90
C VAL A 19 1.00 6.34 12.09
N GLY A 20 2.24 6.57 12.54
CA GLY A 20 2.81 7.89 12.76
C GLY A 20 2.43 8.55 14.09
N ASP A 21 1.91 7.80 15.06
CA ASP A 21 1.61 8.36 16.39
C ASP A 21 2.86 8.63 17.22
N ASN A 22 3.96 7.93 16.93
CA ASN A 22 5.27 8.10 17.56
C ASN A 22 6.27 8.84 16.66
N ASP A 23 5.80 9.44 15.56
CA ASP A 23 6.64 10.18 14.64
C ASP A 23 7.18 11.44 15.33
N VAL A 24 8.51 11.56 15.44
CA VAL A 24 9.17 12.77 16.01
C VAL A 24 9.63 13.71 14.89
N VAL A 25 10.01 13.17 13.73
CA VAL A 25 10.61 13.93 12.61
C VAL A 25 10.03 13.54 11.26
N ALA A 26 9.88 12.25 10.99
CA ALA A 26 9.30 11.75 9.74
C ALA A 26 7.76 11.72 9.81
N ASP A 27 7.09 11.79 8.66
CA ASP A 27 5.64 11.53 8.58
C ASP A 27 5.43 10.16 7.92
N SER A 28 5.27 9.15 8.76
CA SER A 28 5.03 7.76 8.38
C SER A 28 3.74 7.62 7.57
N ARG A 29 2.73 8.46 7.81
CA ARG A 29 1.47 8.43 7.02
C ARG A 29 1.72 8.85 5.57
N LYS A 30 2.51 9.91 5.36
CA LYS A 30 2.98 10.30 4.01
C LYS A 30 3.83 9.20 3.37
N SER A 31 4.67 8.54 4.16
CA SER A 31 5.51 7.44 3.68
C SER A 31 4.68 6.28 3.15
N TYR A 32 3.65 5.83 3.89
CA TYR A 32 2.76 4.75 3.46
C TYR A 32 2.01 5.08 2.16
N ILE A 33 1.58 6.33 1.98
CA ILE A 33 0.97 6.79 0.72
C ILE A 33 2.00 6.81 -0.41
N SER A 34 3.20 7.31 -0.15
CA SER A 34 4.30 7.33 -1.12
C SER A 34 4.69 5.92 -1.56
N TYR A 35 4.65 4.95 -0.65
CA TYR A 35 4.96 3.55 -0.94
C TYR A 35 3.92 2.93 -1.86
N LEU A 36 2.61 3.11 -1.61
CA LEU A 36 1.57 2.65 -2.52
C LEU A 36 1.66 3.31 -3.91
N ASN A 37 1.98 4.61 -3.97
CA ASN A 37 2.24 5.28 -5.24
C ASN A 37 3.49 4.72 -5.94
N GLY A 38 4.52 4.31 -5.19
CA GLY A 38 5.69 3.62 -5.70
C GLY A 38 5.32 2.29 -6.35
N VAL A 39 4.53 1.46 -5.67
CA VAL A 39 4.00 0.19 -6.23
C VAL A 39 3.25 0.45 -7.54
N SER A 40 2.30 1.38 -7.50
CA SER A 40 1.52 1.77 -8.68
C SER A 40 2.42 2.18 -9.85
N LYS A 41 3.41 3.05 -9.59
CA LYS A 41 4.33 3.56 -10.61
C LYS A 41 5.19 2.45 -11.21
N HIS A 42 5.82 1.62 -10.37
CA HIS A 42 6.74 0.60 -10.85
C HIS A 42 6.05 -0.55 -11.60
N LEU A 43 4.79 -0.85 -11.26
CA LEU A 43 4.02 -1.91 -11.90
C LEU A 43 3.04 -1.40 -12.96
N ASN A 44 2.94 -0.07 -13.13
CA ASN A 44 1.96 0.59 -13.99
C ASN A 44 0.51 0.12 -13.71
N ILE A 45 0.11 0.13 -12.44
CA ILE A 45 -1.22 -0.31 -11.97
C ILE A 45 -1.89 0.73 -11.08
N THR A 46 -3.22 0.72 -11.06
CA THR A 46 -3.99 1.43 -10.03
C THR A 46 -4.23 0.52 -8.83
N ILE A 47 -3.78 0.94 -7.64
CA ILE A 47 -4.06 0.22 -6.40
C ILE A 47 -5.57 0.29 -6.14
N SER A 48 -6.21 -0.86 -6.14
CA SER A 48 -7.67 -1.02 -6.07
C SER A 48 -8.03 -2.34 -5.38
N PRO A 49 -9.25 -2.49 -4.82
CA PRO A 49 -9.68 -3.77 -4.26
C PRO A 49 -9.75 -4.92 -5.27
N SER A 50 -9.76 -4.66 -6.58
CA SER A 50 -9.65 -5.72 -7.60
C SER A 50 -8.23 -6.25 -7.79
N ILE A 51 -7.21 -5.50 -7.37
CA ILE A 51 -5.80 -5.84 -7.59
C ILE A 51 -5.06 -6.12 -6.27
N LEU A 52 -5.55 -5.57 -5.15
CA LEU A 52 -4.93 -5.67 -3.84
C LEU A 52 -5.99 -5.77 -2.73
N SER A 53 -6.38 -6.99 -2.40
CA SER A 53 -7.53 -7.32 -1.54
C SER A 53 -7.22 -8.37 -0.46
N ASN A 54 -6.11 -9.09 -0.60
CA ASN A 54 -5.72 -10.19 0.27
C ASN A 54 -4.19 -10.33 0.33
N GLU A 55 -3.68 -11.24 1.18
CA GLU A 55 -2.24 -11.42 1.38
C GLU A 55 -1.52 -12.03 0.18
N ASN A 56 -2.19 -12.85 -0.64
CA ASN A 56 -1.60 -13.40 -1.85
C ASN A 56 -1.33 -12.28 -2.86
N ASP A 57 -2.25 -11.31 -3.00
CA ASP A 57 -2.03 -10.14 -3.85
C ASP A 57 -0.79 -9.34 -3.40
N VAL A 58 -0.57 -9.18 -2.08
CA VAL A 58 0.64 -8.53 -1.54
C VAL A 58 1.90 -9.28 -1.97
N PHE A 59 1.88 -10.62 -1.87
CA PHE A 59 3.00 -11.48 -2.24
C PHE A 59 3.29 -11.39 -3.74
N GLU A 60 2.26 -11.52 -4.59
CA GLU A 60 2.39 -11.45 -6.04
C GLU A 60 2.95 -10.09 -6.51
N LEU A 61 2.41 -8.99 -6.00
CA LEU A 61 2.91 -7.65 -6.36
C LEU A 61 4.34 -7.44 -5.85
N SER A 62 4.70 -7.96 -4.67
CA SER A 62 6.06 -7.90 -4.15
C SER A 62 7.05 -8.67 -5.02
N ASN A 63 6.66 -9.84 -5.53
CA ASN A 63 7.49 -10.63 -6.45
C ASN A 63 7.67 -9.91 -7.79
N ARG A 64 6.59 -9.37 -8.38
CA ARG A 64 6.68 -8.57 -9.61
C ARG A 64 7.62 -7.38 -9.47
N LEU A 65 7.63 -6.71 -8.31
CA LEU A 65 8.57 -5.63 -8.01
C LEU A 65 10.03 -6.11 -7.95
N ALA A 66 10.26 -7.30 -7.38
CA ALA A 66 11.60 -7.89 -7.31
C ALA A 66 12.10 -8.30 -8.70
N GLU A 67 11.25 -8.90 -9.51
CA GLU A 67 11.54 -9.31 -10.90
C GLU A 67 11.85 -8.12 -11.81
N ALA A 68 11.18 -6.98 -11.59
CA ALA A 68 11.43 -5.75 -12.33
C ALA A 68 12.84 -5.16 -12.11
N LYS A 69 13.57 -5.60 -11.07
CA LYS A 69 14.96 -5.19 -10.72
C LYS A 69 15.20 -3.67 -10.62
N GLN A 70 14.14 -2.87 -10.50
CA GLN A 70 14.18 -1.41 -10.39
C GLN A 70 14.07 -0.91 -8.94
N VAL A 71 13.76 -1.81 -8.00
CA VAL A 71 13.43 -1.48 -6.60
C VAL A 71 14.28 -2.32 -5.67
N SER A 72 14.90 -1.70 -4.67
CA SER A 72 15.73 -2.44 -3.72
C SER A 72 14.90 -3.34 -2.79
N PRO A 73 15.44 -4.47 -2.30
CA PRO A 73 14.70 -5.36 -1.40
C PRO A 73 14.16 -4.65 -0.14
N LYS A 74 14.93 -3.69 0.40
CA LYS A 74 14.48 -2.86 1.53
C LYS A 74 13.24 -2.04 1.18
N THR A 75 13.20 -1.46 -0.02
CA THR A 75 12.05 -0.67 -0.49
C THR A 75 10.85 -1.57 -0.75
N ILE A 76 11.06 -2.77 -1.30
CA ILE A 76 9.98 -3.77 -1.48
C ILE A 76 9.35 -4.15 -0.15
N LYS A 77 10.15 -4.32 0.93
CA LYS A 77 9.59 -4.56 2.28
C LYS A 77 8.70 -3.41 2.76
N ASN A 78 9.12 -2.17 2.55
CA ASN A 78 8.32 -0.99 2.89
C ASN A 78 7.03 -0.91 2.06
N TYR A 79 7.11 -1.22 0.76
CA TYR A 79 5.95 -1.33 -0.12
C TYR A 79 4.99 -2.41 0.38
N GLY A 80 5.51 -3.58 0.77
CA GLY A 80 4.74 -4.68 1.35
C GLY A 80 3.97 -4.28 2.60
N ALA A 81 4.58 -3.52 3.52
CA ALA A 81 3.89 -3.02 4.71
C ALA A 81 2.72 -2.08 4.36
N ALA A 82 2.93 -1.17 3.39
CA ALA A 82 1.87 -0.28 2.92
C ALA A 82 0.75 -1.05 2.20
N MET A 83 1.10 -2.05 1.39
CA MET A 83 0.13 -2.92 0.71
C MET A 83 -0.72 -3.71 1.71
N LYS A 84 -0.10 -4.26 2.77
CA LYS A 84 -0.82 -4.95 3.85
C LYS A 84 -1.80 -4.03 4.57
N MET A 85 -1.41 -2.79 4.87
CA MET A 85 -2.34 -1.82 5.45
C MET A 85 -3.52 -1.51 4.54
N TYR A 86 -3.30 -1.48 3.22
CA TYR A 86 -4.38 -1.29 2.26
C TYR A 86 -5.34 -2.49 2.26
N VAL A 87 -4.82 -3.72 2.23
CA VAL A 87 -5.60 -4.96 2.33
C VAL A 87 -6.43 -4.99 3.62
N ASN A 88 -5.83 -4.62 4.75
CA ASN A 88 -6.53 -4.56 6.04
C ASN A 88 -7.69 -3.55 6.01
N MET A 89 -7.47 -2.38 5.38
CA MET A 89 -8.53 -1.39 5.16
C MET A 89 -9.66 -1.93 4.27
N VAL A 90 -9.33 -2.60 3.16
CA VAL A 90 -10.31 -3.22 2.26
C VAL A 90 -11.16 -4.25 3.01
N SER A 91 -10.52 -5.11 3.80
CA SER A 91 -11.20 -6.13 4.60
C SER A 91 -12.08 -5.50 5.69
N SER A 92 -11.52 -4.59 6.49
CA SER A 92 -12.21 -3.96 7.62
C SER A 92 -13.42 -3.11 7.21
N LEU A 93 -13.41 -2.55 6.00
CA LEU A 93 -14.48 -1.69 5.50
C LEU A 93 -15.41 -2.41 4.51
N GLY A 94 -15.23 -3.72 4.28
CA GLY A 94 -16.05 -4.50 3.36
C GLY A 94 -15.98 -3.98 1.91
N LEU A 95 -14.81 -3.53 1.46
CA LEU A 95 -14.61 -2.90 0.13
C LEU A 95 -14.18 -3.89 -0.95
N LYS A 96 -14.19 -5.20 -0.69
CA LYS A 96 -13.96 -6.18 -1.75
C LYS A 96 -15.06 -6.05 -2.79
N ASN A 97 -14.68 -6.05 -4.06
CA ASN A 97 -15.66 -6.04 -5.13
C ASN A 97 -16.49 -7.33 -5.02
N ASN A 98 -17.82 -7.19 -5.00
CA ASN A 98 -18.74 -8.28 -5.30
C ASN A 98 -18.64 -8.66 -6.78
#